data_AF-A0A4Q3Z090-F1
#
_entry.id   AF-A0A4Q3Z090-F1
#
_cell.length_a   1.000
_cell.length_b   1.000
_cell.length_c   1.000
_cell.angle_alpha   90.00
_cell.angle_beta   90.00
_cell.angle_gamma   90.00
#
_symmetry.space_group_name_H-M   'P 1'
#
loop_
_entity.id
_entity.type
_entity.pdbx_description
1 polymer ?
#
loop_
_entity_poly.entity_id
_entity_poly.type
_entity_poly.pdbx_seq_one_letter_code
_entity_poly.pdbx_strand_id
1 'polypeptide(L)'
;GARQMLAAAIRSEAVSFVAQFSEERLPDGRQRVVHHGAGPERTIQTGIGPIPVQRRKVRDRASDMPPEKKVRFTSNILPRWARRSRSLDALLPVLYLRGVSTGDFQ
;
A
#
# COMPACT_ATOMS: atom_id res chain seq x y z
N GLY A 1 2.86 -5.34 -18.45
CA GLY A 1 4.22 -5.32 -17.85
C GLY A 1 4.16 -5.22 -16.32
N ALA A 2 5.27 -5.45 -15.61
CA ALA A 2 5.33 -5.52 -14.14
C ALA A 2 4.72 -4.30 -13.41
N ARG A 3 4.94 -3.08 -13.92
CA ARG A 3 4.31 -1.84 -13.39
C ARG A 3 2.79 -1.91 -13.41
N GLN A 4 2.20 -2.34 -14.52
CA GLN A 4 0.75 -2.44 -14.68
C GLN A 4 0.17 -3.51 -13.75
N MET A 5 0.87 -4.65 -13.61
CA MET A 5 0.47 -5.73 -12.70
C MET A 5 0.46 -5.26 -11.25
N LEU A 6 1.51 -4.55 -10.80
CA LEU A 6 1.57 -4.02 -9.45
C LEU A 6 0.47 -2.96 -9.21
N ALA A 7 0.25 -2.07 -10.18
CA ALA A 7 -0.81 -1.06 -10.09
C ALA A 7 -2.22 -1.70 -10.05
N ALA A 8 -2.43 -2.78 -10.80
CA ALA A 8 -3.67 -3.55 -10.79
C ALA A 8 -3.86 -4.27 -9.45
N ALA A 9 -2.81 -4.89 -8.91
CA ALA A 9 -2.85 -5.58 -7.62
C ALA A 9 -3.18 -4.61 -6.46
N ILE A 10 -2.52 -3.45 -6.41
CA ILE A 10 -2.81 -2.40 -5.40
C ILE A 10 -4.25 -1.88 -5.55
N ARG A 11 -4.75 -1.76 -6.79
CA ARG A 11 -6.14 -1.34 -7.04
C ARG A 11 -7.11 -2.41 -6.55
N SER A 12 -6.87 -3.66 -6.89
CA SER A 12 -7.70 -4.80 -6.48
C SER A 12 -7.75 -4.93 -4.96
N GLU A 13 -6.62 -4.77 -4.27
CA GLU A 13 -6.57 -4.82 -2.80
C GLU A 13 -7.50 -3.78 -2.17
N ALA A 14 -7.49 -2.54 -2.66
CA ALA A 14 -8.38 -1.51 -2.16
C ALA A 14 -9.86 -1.80 -2.48
N VAL A 15 -10.15 -2.37 -3.67
CA VAL A 15 -11.52 -2.72 -4.08
C VAL A 15 -12.06 -3.84 -3.19
N SER A 16 -11.27 -4.89 -2.98
CA SER A 16 -11.59 -5.98 -2.06
C SER A 16 -11.83 -5.46 -0.65
N PHE A 17 -11.00 -4.54 -0.17
CA PHE A 17 -11.19 -3.94 1.15
C PHE A 17 -12.52 -3.17 1.24
N VAL A 18 -12.87 -2.33 0.27
CA VAL A 18 -14.17 -1.61 0.28
C VAL A 18 -15.35 -2.59 0.21
N ALA A 19 -15.22 -3.66 -0.58
CA ALA A 19 -16.28 -4.67 -0.72
C ALA A 19 -16.58 -5.41 0.59
N GLN A 20 -15.59 -5.58 1.48
CA GLN A 20 -15.80 -6.16 2.81
C GLN A 20 -16.76 -5.33 3.69
N PHE A 21 -16.93 -4.04 3.39
CA PHE A 21 -17.80 -3.10 4.11
C PHE A 21 -19.00 -2.68 3.25
N SER A 22 -19.45 -3.53 2.32
CA SER A 22 -20.57 -3.26 1.41
C SER A 22 -21.91 -3.08 2.13
N GLU A 23 -22.14 -3.86 3.18
CA GLU A 23 -23.36 -3.80 4.00
C GLU A 23 -23.34 -2.68 5.05
N GLU A 24 -22.17 -2.10 5.35
CA GLU A 24 -22.06 -0.99 6.28
C GLU A 24 -22.49 0.32 5.61
N ARG A 25 -23.71 0.74 5.91
CA ARG A 25 -24.28 2.02 5.47
C ARG A 25 -24.39 3.00 6.62
N LEU A 26 -24.25 4.28 6.28
CA LEU A 26 -24.54 5.40 7.15
C LEU A 26 -26.06 5.55 7.34
N PRO A 27 -26.52 6.32 8.34
CA PRO A 27 -27.94 6.62 8.53
C PRO A 27 -28.61 7.29 7.31
N ASP A 28 -27.83 7.98 6.47
CA ASP A 28 -28.29 8.58 5.21
C ASP A 28 -28.37 7.59 4.03
N GLY A 29 -28.16 6.29 4.28
CA GLY A 29 -28.19 5.22 3.28
C GLY A 29 -26.94 5.13 2.41
N ARG A 30 -25.97 6.03 2.56
CA ARG A 30 -24.73 5.99 1.78
C ARG A 30 -23.74 4.98 2.34
N GLN A 31 -22.91 4.41 1.47
CA GLN A 31 -21.86 3.49 1.90
C GLN A 31 -20.88 4.18 2.86
N ARG A 32 -20.57 3.53 3.98
CA ARG A 32 -19.68 4.05 5.02
C ARG A 32 -18.23 4.12 4.54
N VAL A 33 -17.73 3.05 3.96
CA VAL A 33 -16.33 2.92 3.52
C VAL A 33 -16.26 3.07 2.01
N VAL A 34 -15.49 4.05 1.51
CA VAL A 34 -15.44 4.38 0.09
C VAL A 34 -14.03 4.57 -0.43
N HIS A 35 -13.84 4.35 -1.73
CA HIS A 35 -12.63 4.78 -2.42
C HIS A 35 -12.48 6.31 -2.36
N HIS A 36 -11.28 6.76 -2.01
CA HIS A 36 -10.99 8.18 -1.81
C HIS A 36 -9.76 8.62 -2.60
N GLY A 37 -9.68 8.15 -3.84
CA GLY A 37 -8.63 8.49 -4.81
C GLY A 37 -7.30 7.80 -4.55
N ALA A 38 -6.23 8.45 -5.02
CA ALA A 38 -4.85 8.00 -4.86
C ALA A 38 -4.02 9.02 -4.06
N GLY A 39 -2.94 8.56 -3.45
CA GLY A 39 -1.91 9.45 -2.94
C GLY A 39 -0.92 9.88 -4.03
N PRO A 40 0.05 10.74 -3.69
CA PRO A 40 1.11 11.11 -4.62
C PRO A 40 1.89 9.88 -5.09
N GLU A 41 2.37 9.95 -6.33
CA GLU A 41 3.25 8.93 -6.88
C GLU A 41 4.59 8.92 -6.14
N ARG A 42 5.13 7.73 -5.92
CA ARG A 42 6.48 7.55 -5.43
C ARG A 42 7.13 6.33 -6.07
N THR A 43 8.44 6.37 -6.18
CA THR A 43 9.21 5.26 -6.73
C THR A 43 9.60 4.27 -5.64
N ILE A 44 9.46 2.98 -5.94
CA ILE A 44 9.99 1.88 -5.12
C ILE A 44 11.09 1.17 -5.89
N GLN A 45 12.24 0.98 -5.25
CA GLN A 45 13.29 0.14 -5.79
C GLN A 45 12.87 -1.33 -5.69
N THR A 46 12.93 -2.04 -6.81
CA THR A 46 12.70 -3.49 -6.89
C THR A 46 13.89 -4.19 -7.53
N GLY A 47 13.93 -5.52 -7.52
CA GLY A 47 15.02 -6.28 -8.15
C GLY A 47 15.15 -6.06 -9.66
N ILE A 48 14.09 -5.59 -10.33
CA ILE A 48 14.09 -5.26 -11.77
C ILE A 48 14.27 -3.75 -12.02
N GLY A 49 14.57 -2.97 -10.97
CA GLY A 49 14.75 -1.53 -11.05
C GLY A 49 13.65 -0.70 -10.35
N PRO A 50 13.69 0.63 -10.49
CA PRO A 50 12.72 1.54 -9.90
C PRO A 50 11.34 1.41 -10.57
N ILE A 51 10.28 1.28 -9.77
CA ILE A 51 8.90 1.24 -10.26
C ILE A 51 8.10 2.38 -9.61
N PRO A 52 7.53 3.30 -10.39
CA PRO A 52 6.62 4.32 -9.86
C PRO A 52 5.28 3.69 -9.48
N VAL A 53 4.82 3.98 -8.26
CA VAL A 53 3.58 3.45 -7.68
C VAL A 53 2.78 4.56 -7.01
N GLN A 54 1.45 4.39 -7.03
CA GLN A 54 0.52 5.26 -6.33
C GLN A 54 -0.27 4.44 -5.33
N ARG A 55 -0.28 4.89 -4.07
CA ARG A 55 -1.12 4.25 -3.05
C ARG A 55 -2.59 4.54 -3.30
N ARG A 56 -3.46 3.56 -3.04
CA ARG A 56 -4.90 3.79 -3.01
C ARG A 56 -5.33 4.27 -1.63
N LYS A 57 -6.30 5.19 -1.62
CA LYS A 57 -6.89 5.73 -0.40
C LYS A 57 -8.30 5.20 -0.27
N VAL A 58 -8.64 4.81 0.95
CA VAL A 58 -10.01 4.46 1.35
C VAL A 58 -10.36 5.38 2.51
N ARG A 59 -11.61 5.84 2.55
CA ARG A 59 -12.12 6.72 3.58
C ARG A 59 -13.31 6.06 4.27
N ASP A 60 -13.24 5.98 5.59
CA ASP A 60 -14.42 5.81 6.45
C ASP A 60 -15.12 7.16 6.60
N ARG A 61 -16.41 7.20 6.25
CA ARG A 61 -17.25 8.40 6.29
C ARG A 61 -17.95 8.60 7.63
N ALA A 62 -17.89 7.64 8.57
CA ALA A 62 -18.48 7.80 9.89
C ALA A 62 -17.85 9.00 10.64
N SER A 63 -18.69 9.98 10.98
CA SER A 63 -18.30 11.18 11.74
C SER A 63 -18.24 10.91 13.24
N ASP A 64 -19.21 10.15 13.77
CA ASP A 64 -19.52 10.11 15.21
C ASP A 64 -18.81 8.98 15.95
N MET A 65 -17.83 8.35 15.30
CA MET A 65 -17.07 7.25 15.86
C MET A 65 -15.71 7.72 16.42
N PRO A 66 -15.32 7.24 17.61
CA PRO A 66 -13.97 7.45 18.13
C PRO A 66 -12.91 7.01 17.11
N PRO A 67 -11.73 7.67 17.06
CA PRO A 67 -10.68 7.37 16.07
C PRO A 67 -10.21 5.92 16.04
N GLU A 68 -10.40 5.18 17.14
CA GLU A 68 -10.06 3.77 17.33
C GLU A 68 -11.06 2.84 16.64
N LYS A 69 -12.32 3.23 16.52
CA LYS A 69 -13.38 2.45 15.84
C LYS A 69 -13.53 2.81 14.36
N LYS A 70 -12.70 3.72 13.83
CA LYS A 70 -12.69 4.08 12.41
C LYS A 70 -11.97 3.02 11.60
N VAL A 71 -12.60 2.61 10.50
CA VAL A 71 -12.01 1.66 9.56
C VAL A 71 -10.83 2.32 8.86
N ARG A 72 -9.65 1.71 8.96
CA ARG A 72 -8.41 2.20 8.34
C ARG A 72 -7.87 1.19 7.35
N PHE A 73 -7.78 1.62 6.09
CA PHE A 73 -7.11 0.83 5.07
C PHE A 73 -5.58 0.97 5.18
N THR A 74 -4.91 -0.16 5.34
CA THR A 74 -3.45 -0.27 5.23
C THR A 74 -3.14 -1.28 4.15
N SER A 75 -2.42 -0.86 3.11
CA SER A 75 -2.03 -1.74 2.02
C SER A 75 -0.94 -2.72 2.48
N ASN A 76 -1.16 -4.02 2.24
CA ASN A 76 -0.18 -5.07 2.49
C ASN A 76 0.82 -5.17 1.33
N ILE A 77 0.34 -4.93 0.10
CA ILE A 77 1.18 -4.92 -1.11
C ILE A 77 2.12 -3.71 -1.12
N LEU A 78 1.61 -2.52 -0.75
CA LEU A 78 2.35 -1.27 -0.74
C LEU A 78 2.37 -0.67 0.68
N PRO A 79 3.29 -1.13 1.57
CA PRO A 79 3.37 -0.64 2.93
C PRO A 79 3.57 0.87 2.99
N ARG A 80 3.15 1.48 4.10
CA ARG A 80 3.33 2.91 4.32
C ARG A 80 4.83 3.22 4.34
N TRP A 81 5.22 4.24 3.60
CA TRP A 81 6.61 4.73 3.47
C TRP A 81 7.64 3.81 2.79
N ALA A 82 7.28 2.60 2.38
CA ALA A 82 8.19 1.70 1.65
C ALA A 82 8.88 2.40 0.46
N ARG A 83 10.22 2.31 0.43
CA ARG A 83 11.10 2.80 -0.64
C ARG A 83 11.77 1.68 -1.42
N ARG A 84 11.82 0.46 -0.87
CA ARG A 84 12.36 -0.75 -1.51
C ARG A 84 11.36 -1.89 -1.35
N SER A 85 11.48 -2.93 -2.20
CA SER A 85 10.71 -4.16 -2.04
C SER A 85 11.19 -4.96 -0.83
N ARG A 86 10.28 -5.69 -0.18
CA ARG A 86 10.61 -6.55 0.98
C ARG A 86 11.74 -7.53 0.68
N SER A 87 11.80 -8.05 -0.54
CA SER A 87 12.88 -8.94 -1.00
C SER A 87 14.25 -8.27 -1.00
N LEU A 88 14.33 -6.98 -1.34
CA LEU A 88 15.59 -6.23 -1.31
C LEU A 88 16.01 -5.87 0.12
N ASP A 89 15.04 -5.46 0.95
CA ASP A 89 15.31 -5.16 2.36
C ASP A 89 15.82 -6.40 3.11
N ALA A 90 15.29 -7.59 2.79
CA ALA A 90 15.75 -8.86 3.36
C ALA A 90 17.14 -9.29 2.88
N LEU A 91 17.57 -8.82 1.70
CA LEU A 91 18.87 -9.20 1.12
C LEU A 91 20.04 -8.46 1.77
N LEU A 92 19.84 -7.20 2.19
CA LEU A 92 20.90 -6.34 2.71
C LEU A 92 21.65 -6.95 3.92
N PRO A 93 20.98 -7.47 4.97
CA PRO A 93 21.69 -8.10 6.09
C PRO A 93 22.52 -9.31 5.67
N VAL A 94 22.02 -10.10 4.72
CA VAL A 94 22.72 -11.29 4.22
C VAL A 94 23.98 -10.90 3.45
N LEU A 95 23.90 -9.88 2.60
CA LEU A 95 25.05 -9.36 1.87
C LEU A 95 26.10 -8.75 2.79
N TYR A 96 25.65 -8.07 3.85
CA TYR A 96 26.53 -7.52 4.87
C TYR A 96 27.30 -8.62 5.60
N LEU A 97 26.61 -9.67 6.05
CA LEU A 97 27.25 -10.81 6.73
C LEU A 97 28.24 -11.57 5.82
N ARG A 98 28.03 -11.55 4.50
CA ARG A 98 28.97 -12.13 3.53
C ARG A 98 30.15 -11.22 3.15
N GLY A 99 30.23 -10.01 3.71
CA GLY A 99 31.29 -9.05 3.39
C GLY A 99 31.17 -8.39 2.01
N VAL A 100 30.04 -8.57 1.32
CA VAL A 100 29.79 -8.02 -0.02
C VAL A 100 29.20 -6.60 0.05
N SER A 101 28.53 -6.26 1.16
CA SER A 101 27.81 -4.98 1.31
C SER A 101 28.64 -3.83 1.88
N THR A 102 29.95 -3.99 2.08
CA THR A 102 30.80 -3.06 2.85
C THR A 102 31.40 -1.88 2.04
N GLY A 103 30.98 -1.63 0.79
CA GLY A 103 31.45 -0.46 0.05
C GLY A 103 31.17 -0.40 -1.45
N ASP A 104 30.79 -1.51 -2.10
CA ASP A 104 30.78 -1.58 -3.57
C ASP A 104 29.46 -1.19 -4.27
N PHE A 105 28.55 -0.46 -3.60
CA PHE A 105 27.27 -0.01 -4.18
C PHE A 105 27.19 1.51 -4.37
N GLN A 106 28.26 2.10 -4.94
CA GLN A 106 28.23 3.50 -5.39
C GLN A 106 27.59 3.63 -6.77
#